data_AF-A0A9Q8Z5P4-F1
#
_entry.id   AF-A0A9Q8Z5P4-F1
#
_cell.length_a   1.000
_cell.length_b   1.000
_cell.length_c   1.000
_cell.angle_alpha   90.00
_cell.angle_beta   90.00
_cell.angle_gamma   90.00
#
_symmetry.space_group_name_H-M   'P 1'
#
loop_
_entity.id
_entity.type
_entity.pdbx_description
1 polymer ?
#
loop_
_entity_poly.entity_id
_entity_poly.type
_entity_poly.pdbx_seq_one_letter_code
_entity_poly.pdbx_strand_id
1 'polypeptide(L)'
;MAPSDLDTLVDMGFDRDRAELAIKASGGLQPAIDWLEANQDKSLDEIKQAQASSADDASAEPPALQPGEEAKSLVCDECGKKFRSVNQAQFHGEKTGHEQFSESTEEIAPLTEEEKKQRLQELREKLAAKRAKQSEQDKEDQKRNEQIRMKATKESQDIREELQKKERLKEAAAKRAEKKADEEARKRVLAKLEADKQERKRKAEEEKAKRAGQAPPPAPAQAPLATSSGPSTSKPASAYTEARLALQTPSGRVMKTFPVETTLFEVAHALEQDGLSVNTFTTNFPKKTYDKTDFGMTLKEAGMVPSAALIVG
;
A
#
# COMPACT_ATOMS: atom_id res chain seq x y z
N MET A 1 38.02 -31.86 -19.14
CA MET A 1 38.31 -30.45 -19.43
C MET A 1 37.13 -29.66 -18.89
N ALA A 2 37.36 -28.66 -18.04
CA ALA A 2 36.28 -27.80 -17.61
C ALA A 2 35.75 -27.02 -18.83
N PRO A 3 34.42 -26.91 -19.04
CA PRO A 3 33.89 -26.07 -20.10
C PRO A 3 34.37 -24.64 -19.87
N SER A 4 34.73 -23.92 -20.94
CA SER A 4 35.08 -22.53 -20.80
C SER A 4 33.85 -21.72 -20.40
N ASP A 5 34.05 -20.59 -19.70
CA ASP A 5 32.95 -19.70 -19.33
C ASP A 5 32.14 -19.27 -20.58
N LEU A 6 32.81 -19.16 -21.73
CA LEU A 6 32.21 -18.86 -23.02
C LEU A 6 31.31 -19.99 -23.52
N ASP A 7 31.80 -21.23 -23.47
CA ASP A 7 31.00 -22.40 -23.87
C ASP A 7 29.77 -22.55 -22.96
N THR A 8 29.93 -22.25 -21.66
CA THR A 8 28.83 -22.29 -20.69
C THR A 8 27.74 -21.25 -21.01
N LEU A 9 28.11 -20.03 -21.40
CA LEU A 9 27.16 -19.01 -21.82
C LEU A 9 26.47 -19.36 -23.15
N VAL A 10 27.19 -19.96 -24.09
CA VAL A 10 26.61 -20.43 -25.35
C VAL A 10 25.63 -21.58 -25.11
N ASP A 11 25.95 -22.51 -24.21
CA ASP A 11 25.08 -23.61 -23.80
C ASP A 11 23.82 -23.10 -23.06
N MET A 12 23.91 -21.96 -22.38
CA MET A 12 22.76 -21.25 -21.78
C MET A 12 21.88 -20.53 -22.82
N GLY A 13 22.29 -20.50 -24.09
CA GLY A 13 21.53 -19.92 -25.21
C GLY A 13 21.84 -18.46 -25.51
N PHE A 14 22.97 -17.92 -25.01
CA PHE A 14 23.42 -16.58 -25.38
C PHE A 14 24.21 -16.60 -26.69
N ASP A 15 24.04 -15.57 -27.52
CA ASP A 15 24.83 -15.39 -28.75
C ASP A 15 26.32 -15.34 -28.45
N ARG A 16 27.10 -16.12 -29.21
CA ARG A 16 28.54 -16.29 -29.01
C ARG A 16 29.26 -14.95 -28.93
N ASP A 17 29.03 -14.06 -29.89
CA ASP A 17 29.67 -12.73 -29.94
C ASP A 17 29.36 -11.88 -28.71
N ARG A 18 28.13 -11.97 -28.19
CA ARG A 18 27.70 -11.25 -26.98
C ARG A 18 28.33 -11.83 -25.73
N ALA A 19 28.43 -13.15 -25.65
CA ALA A 19 29.09 -13.85 -24.57
C ALA A 19 30.59 -13.53 -24.51
N GLU A 20 31.28 -13.43 -25.66
CA GLU A 20 32.69 -13.02 -25.67
C GLU A 20 32.88 -11.59 -25.16
N LEU A 21 31.98 -10.68 -25.56
CA LEU A 21 31.94 -9.29 -25.11
C LEU A 21 31.70 -9.20 -23.61
N ALA A 22 30.75 -9.97 -23.09
CA ALA A 22 30.42 -10.02 -21.68
C ALA A 22 31.58 -10.55 -20.83
N ILE A 23 32.24 -11.63 -21.28
CA ILE A 23 33.41 -12.18 -20.59
C ILE A 23 34.58 -11.20 -20.61
N LYS A 24 34.82 -10.52 -21.74
CA LYS A 24 35.84 -9.46 -21.83
C LYS A 24 35.54 -8.28 -20.92
N ALA A 25 34.27 -7.91 -20.74
CA ALA A 25 33.86 -6.79 -19.91
C ALA A 25 33.88 -7.11 -18.40
N SER A 26 33.54 -8.34 -18.02
CA SER A 26 33.25 -8.72 -16.63
C SER A 26 34.30 -9.65 -16.00
N GLY A 27 35.11 -10.35 -16.81
CA GLY A 27 36.22 -11.19 -16.35
C GLY A 27 35.82 -12.52 -15.70
N GLY A 28 34.55 -12.92 -15.71
CA GLY A 28 34.13 -14.24 -15.20
C GLY A 28 32.65 -14.56 -15.48
N LEU A 29 32.27 -15.84 -15.35
CA LEU A 29 30.93 -16.33 -15.73
C LEU A 29 29.76 -15.60 -15.05
N GLN A 30 29.72 -15.54 -13.72
CA GLN A 30 28.60 -14.92 -13.00
C GLN A 30 28.42 -13.42 -13.33
N PRO A 31 29.46 -12.57 -13.29
CA PRO A 31 29.29 -11.17 -13.65
C PRO A 31 29.07 -10.98 -15.18
N ALA A 32 29.44 -11.95 -16.02
CA ALA A 32 29.09 -11.93 -17.44
C ALA A 32 27.59 -12.13 -17.65
N ILE A 33 26.95 -12.99 -16.86
CA ILE A 33 25.48 -13.20 -16.91
C ILE A 33 24.76 -11.91 -16.51
N ASP A 34 25.14 -11.30 -15.39
CA ASP A 34 24.55 -10.04 -14.92
C ASP A 34 24.73 -8.91 -15.94
N TRP A 35 25.89 -8.88 -16.62
CA TRP A 35 26.17 -7.91 -17.68
C TRP A 35 25.35 -8.17 -18.95
N LEU A 36 25.13 -9.43 -19.31
CA LEU A 36 24.28 -9.81 -20.45
C LEU A 36 22.81 -9.47 -20.20
N GLU A 37 22.32 -9.64 -18.97
CA GLU A 37 20.97 -9.26 -18.57
C GLU A 37 20.78 -7.74 -18.62
N ALA A 38 21.74 -6.97 -18.08
CA ALA A 38 21.68 -5.50 -18.10
C ALA A 38 21.81 -4.89 -19.50
N ASN A 39 22.36 -5.64 -20.47
CA ASN A 39 22.51 -5.19 -21.86
C ASN A 39 21.65 -5.99 -22.83
N GLN A 40 20.63 -6.71 -22.34
CA GLN A 40 19.79 -7.58 -23.16
C GLN A 40 19.06 -6.79 -24.26
N ASP A 41 18.60 -5.59 -23.92
CA ASP A 41 17.81 -4.70 -24.78
C ASP A 41 18.62 -3.89 -25.80
N LYS A 42 19.97 -3.90 -25.70
CA LYS A 42 20.85 -3.10 -26.57
C LYS A 42 21.38 -3.95 -27.72
N SER A 43 21.30 -3.48 -28.94
CA SER A 43 21.91 -4.20 -30.08
C SER A 43 23.42 -4.40 -29.91
N LEU A 44 23.98 -5.44 -30.53
CA LEU A 44 25.42 -5.71 -30.49
C LEU A 44 26.25 -4.51 -30.99
N ASP A 45 25.73 -3.75 -31.94
CA ASP A 45 26.39 -2.56 -32.49
C ASP A 45 26.38 -1.38 -31.51
N GLU A 46 25.28 -1.17 -30.78
CA GLU A 46 25.21 -0.16 -29.70
C GLU A 46 26.14 -0.51 -28.53
N ILE A 47 26.26 -1.80 -28.18
CA ILE A 47 27.17 -2.26 -27.14
C ILE A 47 28.63 -2.04 -27.57
N LYS A 48 28.97 -2.36 -28.82
CA LYS A 48 30.31 -2.11 -29.39
C LYS A 48 30.62 -0.61 -29.47
N GLN A 49 29.65 0.23 -29.83
CA GLN A 49 29.80 1.70 -29.79
C GLN A 49 29.95 2.23 -28.37
N ALA A 50 29.18 1.71 -27.41
CA ALA A 50 29.27 2.09 -26.00
C ALA A 50 30.62 1.69 -25.39
N GLN A 51 31.18 0.53 -25.78
CA GLN A 51 32.53 0.13 -25.38
C GLN A 51 33.64 0.93 -26.08
N ALA A 52 33.47 1.28 -27.35
CA ALA A 52 34.41 2.17 -28.03
C ALA A 52 34.46 3.55 -27.36
N SER A 53 33.29 4.09 -27.00
CA SER A 53 33.19 5.38 -26.30
C SER A 53 33.62 5.34 -24.82
N SER A 54 33.61 4.17 -24.17
CA SER A 54 34.14 4.02 -22.80
C SER A 54 35.61 3.56 -22.74
N ALA A 55 36.18 3.07 -23.84
CA ALA A 55 37.63 2.88 -23.99
C ALA A 55 38.36 4.21 -24.21
N ASP A 56 37.70 5.22 -24.80
CA ASP A 56 38.22 6.58 -24.94
C ASP A 56 38.14 7.42 -23.64
N ASP A 57 37.39 6.98 -22.62
CA ASP A 57 37.22 7.73 -21.35
C ASP A 57 38.21 7.29 -20.24
N ALA A 58 38.95 6.20 -20.43
CA ALA A 58 39.92 5.67 -19.45
C ALA A 58 41.37 6.17 -19.63
N SER A 59 41.59 7.13 -20.52
CA SER A 59 42.86 7.86 -20.62
C SER A 59 42.55 9.35 -20.79
N ALA A 60 42.53 10.06 -19.66
CA ALA A 60 42.59 11.52 -19.62
C ALA A 60 43.98 12.03 -20.05
N GLU A 61 44.38 11.66 -21.25
CA GLU A 61 45.47 12.23 -22.00
C GLU A 61 44.95 12.35 -23.45
N PRO A 62 44.85 13.57 -24.00
CA PRO A 62 44.36 13.72 -25.37
C PRO A 62 45.26 12.90 -26.31
N PRO A 63 44.70 12.22 -27.33
CA PRO A 63 45.50 11.50 -28.29
C PRO A 63 46.57 12.44 -28.85
N ALA A 64 47.84 12.04 -28.68
CA ALA A 64 48.97 12.80 -29.20
C ALA A 64 48.83 12.90 -30.72
N LEU A 65 49.07 14.11 -31.24
CA LEU A 65 48.97 14.43 -32.66
C LEU A 65 49.75 13.42 -33.52
N GLN A 66 49.11 12.93 -34.57
CA GLN A 66 49.81 12.25 -35.66
C GLN A 66 50.79 13.25 -36.30
N PRO A 67 52.02 12.85 -36.65
CA PRO A 67 53.01 13.77 -37.23
C PRO A 67 52.57 14.17 -38.65
N GLY A 68 51.95 15.34 -38.78
CA GLY A 68 51.55 15.90 -40.08
C GLY A 68 50.38 16.89 -40.08
N GLU A 69 49.68 17.12 -38.96
CA GLU A 69 48.58 18.10 -38.92
C GLU A 69 49.09 19.52 -38.62
N GLU A 70 48.91 20.42 -39.58
CA GLU A 70 49.22 21.85 -39.46
C GLU A 70 48.27 22.51 -38.45
N ALA A 71 48.82 23.10 -37.39
CA ALA A 71 48.06 23.69 -36.30
C ALA A 71 47.34 24.98 -36.74
N LYS A 72 46.05 24.87 -37.10
CA LYS A 72 45.13 26.02 -37.17
C LYS A 72 44.34 26.07 -35.86
N SER A 73 44.61 27.04 -35.00
CA SER A 73 43.84 27.24 -33.77
C SER A 73 42.46 27.85 -34.06
N LEU A 74 41.38 27.13 -33.76
CA LEU A 74 40.01 27.65 -33.87
C LEU A 74 39.59 28.35 -32.58
N VAL A 75 38.93 29.50 -32.65
CA VAL A 75 38.38 30.22 -31.51
C VAL A 75 36.87 30.22 -31.62
N CYS A 76 36.16 29.82 -30.56
CA CYS A 76 34.71 29.99 -30.53
C CYS A 76 34.37 31.46 -30.30
N ASP A 77 33.63 32.08 -31.20
CA ASP A 77 33.29 33.51 -31.14
C ASP A 77 32.28 33.81 -30.01
N GLU A 78 31.53 32.80 -29.56
CA GLU A 78 30.51 32.94 -28.52
C GLU A 78 31.08 32.85 -27.09
N CYS A 79 32.21 32.14 -26.88
CA CYS A 79 32.82 32.00 -25.54
C CYS A 79 34.30 32.36 -25.47
N GLY A 80 34.92 32.74 -26.60
CA GLY A 80 36.32 33.12 -26.68
C GLY A 80 37.32 32.00 -26.38
N LYS A 81 36.88 30.75 -26.25
CA LYS A 81 37.78 29.61 -25.99
C LYS A 81 38.54 29.27 -27.26
N LYS A 82 39.87 29.18 -27.13
CA LYS A 82 40.79 28.77 -28.19
C LYS A 82 40.98 27.25 -28.14
N PHE A 83 40.85 26.61 -29.28
CA PHE A 83 40.95 25.17 -29.47
C PHE A 83 42.18 24.85 -30.32
N ARG A 84 42.87 23.77 -29.96
CA ARG A 84 44.09 23.34 -30.65
C ARG A 84 43.80 22.54 -31.92
N SER A 85 42.62 21.93 -32.02
CA SER A 85 42.20 21.09 -33.14
C SER A 85 40.71 21.24 -33.45
N VAL A 86 40.33 20.86 -34.67
CA VAL A 86 38.94 20.85 -35.15
C VAL A 86 38.07 19.91 -34.29
N ASN A 87 38.58 18.75 -33.89
CA ASN A 87 37.85 17.81 -33.03
C ASN A 87 37.52 18.41 -31.65
N GLN A 88 38.41 19.25 -31.11
CA GLN A 88 38.18 19.91 -29.83
C GLN A 88 37.13 21.03 -29.93
N ALA A 89 37.10 21.73 -31.07
CA ALA A 89 36.06 22.72 -31.37
C ALA A 89 34.68 22.05 -31.56
N GLN A 90 34.62 20.92 -32.26
CA GLN A 90 33.38 20.16 -32.45
C GLN A 90 32.82 19.63 -31.13
N PHE A 91 33.65 19.04 -30.27
CA PHE A 91 33.22 18.56 -28.95
C PHE A 91 32.71 19.70 -28.04
N HIS A 92 33.35 20.87 -28.12
CA HIS A 92 32.87 22.06 -27.43
C HIS A 92 31.51 22.50 -28.00
N GLY A 93 31.35 22.51 -29.32
CA GLY A 93 30.08 22.78 -30.00
C GLY A 93 28.95 21.83 -29.58
N GLU A 94 29.21 20.53 -29.49
CA GLU A 94 28.22 19.52 -29.06
C GLU A 94 27.81 19.68 -27.59
N LYS A 95 28.76 20.04 -26.72
CA LYS A 95 28.51 20.14 -25.28
C LYS A 95 27.91 21.48 -24.86
N THR A 96 28.25 22.56 -25.54
CA THR A 96 27.79 23.91 -25.18
C THR A 96 26.82 24.51 -26.20
N GLY A 97 26.63 23.90 -27.36
CA GLY A 97 25.75 24.38 -28.43
C GLY A 97 26.31 25.56 -29.23
N HIS A 98 27.62 25.78 -29.22
CA HIS A 98 28.25 26.92 -29.88
C HIS A 98 28.72 26.51 -31.28
N GLU A 99 28.28 27.22 -32.32
CA GLU A 99 28.50 26.81 -33.72
C GLU A 99 29.47 27.75 -34.47
N GLN A 100 29.69 28.96 -33.94
CA GLN A 100 30.53 29.96 -34.59
C GLN A 100 32.00 29.85 -34.14
N PHE A 101 32.87 29.40 -35.04
CA PHE A 101 34.32 29.31 -34.82
C PHE A 101 35.12 30.10 -35.87
N SER A 102 36.05 30.93 -35.41
CA SER A 102 36.99 31.69 -36.24
C SER A 102 38.39 31.07 -36.23
N GLU A 103 39.04 30.99 -37.40
CA GLU A 103 40.43 30.52 -37.50
C GLU A 103 41.37 31.66 -37.05
N SER A 104 42.06 31.47 -35.92
CA SER A 104 43.08 32.40 -35.42
C SER A 104 44.47 31.80 -35.64
N THR A 105 45.43 32.60 -36.12
CA THR A 105 46.82 32.20 -36.39
C THR A 105 47.73 32.32 -35.17
N GLU A 106 47.17 32.47 -33.98
CA GLU A 106 47.94 32.56 -32.74
C GLU A 106 48.16 31.16 -32.15
N GLU A 107 49.34 30.60 -32.40
CA GLU A 107 49.81 29.38 -31.74
C GLU A 107 49.63 29.53 -30.22
N ILE A 108 48.71 28.74 -29.66
CA ILE A 108 48.47 28.72 -28.22
C ILE A 108 49.75 28.23 -27.56
N ALA A 109 50.50 29.15 -26.95
CA ALA A 109 51.70 28.84 -26.20
C ALA A 109 51.40 27.68 -25.23
N PRO A 110 52.13 26.56 -25.31
CA PRO A 110 51.90 25.44 -24.43
C PRO A 110 52.11 25.94 -22.99
N LEU A 111 51.10 25.72 -22.12
CA LEU A 111 51.20 26.02 -20.68
C LEU A 111 52.60 25.64 -20.18
N THR A 112 53.24 26.56 -19.47
CA THR A 112 54.60 26.36 -18.95
C THR A 112 54.60 25.13 -18.04
N GLU A 113 55.73 24.42 -17.96
CA GLU A 113 55.80 23.17 -17.20
C GLU A 113 55.43 23.34 -15.71
N GLU A 114 55.60 24.55 -15.17
CA GLU A 114 55.25 24.92 -13.81
C GLU A 114 53.73 25.03 -13.61
N GLU A 115 53.01 25.68 -14.52
CA GLU A 115 51.55 25.80 -14.47
C GLU A 115 50.85 24.45 -14.65
N LYS A 116 51.41 23.56 -15.49
CA LYS A 116 50.90 22.18 -15.64
C LYS A 116 51.06 21.38 -14.34
N LYS A 117 52.19 21.52 -13.66
CA LYS A 117 52.45 20.85 -12.38
C LYS A 117 51.50 21.36 -11.30
N GLN A 118 51.26 22.67 -11.22
CA GLN A 118 50.31 23.25 -10.27
C GLN A 118 48.87 22.79 -10.54
N ARG A 119 48.42 22.78 -11.81
CA ARG A 119 47.08 22.29 -12.17
C ARG A 119 46.90 20.80 -11.85
N LEU A 120 47.93 19.98 -12.05
CA LEU A 120 47.93 18.57 -11.68
C LEU A 120 47.89 18.36 -10.16
N GLN A 121 48.59 19.21 -9.38
CA GLN A 121 48.53 19.19 -7.92
C GLN A 121 47.13 19.58 -7.44
N GLU A 122 46.56 20.66 -7.96
CA GLU A 122 45.21 21.11 -7.63
C GLU A 122 44.14 20.03 -7.97
N LEU A 123 44.27 19.36 -9.11
CA LEU A 123 43.39 18.23 -9.49
C LEU A 123 43.55 17.03 -8.54
N ARG A 124 44.78 16.70 -8.15
CA ARG A 124 45.03 15.62 -7.18
C ARG A 124 44.47 15.95 -5.80
N GLU A 125 44.61 17.19 -5.35
CA GLU A 125 44.03 17.68 -4.09
C GLU A 125 42.50 17.67 -4.13
N LYS A 126 41.89 18.10 -5.23
CA LYS A 126 40.43 18.02 -5.42
C LYS A 126 39.92 16.58 -5.43
N LEU A 127 40.64 15.65 -6.07
CA LEU A 127 40.29 14.23 -6.04
C LEU A 127 40.49 13.61 -4.65
N ALA A 128 41.55 13.99 -3.94
CA ALA A 128 41.79 13.55 -2.57
C ALA A 128 40.68 14.06 -1.62
N ALA A 129 40.29 15.34 -1.75
CA ALA A 129 39.19 15.91 -0.99
C ALA A 129 37.85 15.24 -1.29
N LYS A 130 37.57 14.92 -2.56
CA LYS A 130 36.36 14.19 -2.96
C LYS A 130 36.34 12.77 -2.39
N ARG A 131 37.46 12.04 -2.45
CA ARG A 131 37.60 10.70 -1.85
C ARG A 131 37.45 10.73 -0.33
N ALA A 132 38.03 11.73 0.35
CA ALA A 132 37.88 11.89 1.79
C ALA A 132 36.41 12.10 2.17
N LYS A 133 35.72 13.03 1.50
CA LYS A 133 34.29 13.30 1.72
C LYS A 133 33.41 12.08 1.44
N GLN A 134 33.67 11.35 0.35
CA GLN A 134 32.96 10.10 0.05
C GLN A 134 33.20 9.06 1.15
N SER A 135 34.43 8.90 1.64
CA SER A 135 34.72 7.94 2.71
C SER A 135 34.02 8.27 4.04
N GLU A 136 33.78 9.55 4.34
CA GLU A 136 33.02 9.99 5.52
C GLU A 136 31.53 9.71 5.34
N GLN A 137 30.98 10.02 4.17
CA GLN A 137 29.59 9.71 3.82
C GLN A 137 29.32 8.21 3.86
N ASP A 138 30.21 7.39 3.28
CA ASP A 138 30.08 5.93 3.30
C ASP A 138 30.11 5.38 4.74
N LYS A 139 30.94 5.95 5.62
CA LYS A 139 30.96 5.56 7.05
C LYS A 139 29.67 5.93 7.77
N GLU A 140 29.09 7.09 7.47
CA GLU A 140 27.82 7.53 8.05
C GLU A 140 26.65 6.68 7.54
N ASP A 141 26.63 6.38 6.24
CA ASP A 141 25.60 5.55 5.62
C ASP A 141 25.69 4.10 6.09
N GLN A 142 26.90 3.55 6.29
CA GLN A 142 27.09 2.25 6.92
C GLN A 142 26.53 2.22 8.35
N LYS A 143 26.81 3.24 9.18
CA LYS A 143 26.24 3.35 10.53
C LYS A 143 24.72 3.47 10.49
N ARG A 144 24.16 4.24 9.55
CA ARG A 144 22.71 4.40 9.38
C ARG A 144 22.07 3.07 8.97
N ASN A 145 22.66 2.36 8.01
CA ASN A 145 22.17 1.05 7.56
C ASN A 145 22.23 0.01 8.67
N GLU A 146 23.30 -0.01 9.46
CA GLU A 146 23.39 -0.89 10.64
C GLU A 146 22.32 -0.56 11.68
N GLN A 147 22.08 0.73 11.98
CA GLN A 147 21.01 1.14 12.88
C GLN A 147 19.62 0.75 12.36
N ILE A 148 19.36 0.87 11.06
CA ILE A 148 18.11 0.43 10.43
C ILE A 148 17.93 -1.08 10.63
N ARG A 149 18.97 -1.89 10.37
CA ARG A 149 18.93 -3.35 10.57
C ARG A 149 18.64 -3.72 12.02
N MET A 150 19.27 -3.04 12.97
CA MET A 150 19.05 -3.28 14.41
C MET A 150 17.64 -2.88 14.84
N LYS A 151 17.15 -1.73 14.38
CA LYS A 151 15.78 -1.26 14.66
C LYS A 151 14.74 -2.19 14.04
N ALA A 152 14.88 -2.56 12.78
CA ALA A 152 13.96 -3.48 12.10
C ALA A 152 13.88 -4.83 12.81
N THR A 153 15.02 -5.36 13.26
CA THR A 153 15.06 -6.62 14.04
C THR A 153 14.34 -6.46 15.38
N LYS A 154 14.61 -5.37 16.10
CA LYS A 154 13.95 -5.08 17.38
C LYS A 154 12.45 -4.89 17.21
N GLU A 155 12.01 -4.10 16.24
CA GLU A 155 10.60 -3.87 15.93
C GLU A 155 9.90 -5.19 15.56
N SER A 156 10.55 -6.06 14.79
CA SER A 156 9.98 -7.38 14.47
C SER A 156 9.79 -8.28 15.71
N GLN A 157 10.72 -8.20 16.67
CA GLN A 157 10.61 -8.93 17.94
C GLN A 157 9.52 -8.32 18.83
N ASP A 158 9.48 -6.99 18.94
CA ASP A 158 8.48 -6.25 19.72
C ASP A 158 7.06 -6.52 19.19
N ILE A 159 6.87 -6.50 17.85
CA ILE A 159 5.59 -6.84 17.20
C ILE A 159 5.17 -8.27 17.54
N ARG A 160 6.11 -9.23 17.49
CA ARG A 160 5.82 -10.63 17.81
C ARG A 160 5.44 -10.80 19.28
N GLU A 161 6.15 -10.14 20.19
CA GLU A 161 5.83 -10.17 21.62
C GLU A 161 4.48 -9.52 21.93
N GLU A 162 4.18 -8.38 21.30
CA GLU A 162 2.92 -7.67 21.49
C GLU A 162 1.74 -8.51 21.01
N LEU A 163 1.87 -9.16 19.85
CA LEU A 163 0.86 -10.08 19.33
C LEU A 163 0.62 -11.24 20.30
N GLN A 164 1.69 -11.87 20.81
CA GLN A 164 1.58 -12.93 21.82
C GLN A 164 0.97 -12.45 23.15
N LYS A 165 1.28 -11.22 23.59
CA LYS A 165 0.70 -10.62 24.79
C LYS A 165 -0.79 -10.37 24.57
N LYS A 166 -1.18 -9.85 23.41
CA LYS A 166 -2.58 -9.59 23.03
C LYS A 166 -3.40 -10.87 22.94
N GLU A 167 -2.84 -11.94 22.38
CA GLU A 167 -3.47 -13.26 22.34
C GLU A 167 -3.70 -13.82 23.74
N ARG A 168 -2.68 -13.79 24.61
CA ARG A 168 -2.81 -14.23 26.01
C ARG A 168 -3.85 -13.43 26.79
N LEU A 169 -3.90 -12.11 26.59
CA LEU A 169 -4.92 -11.26 27.21
C LEU A 169 -6.32 -11.57 26.68
N LYS A 170 -6.46 -11.81 25.37
CA LYS A 170 -7.74 -12.18 24.75
C LYS A 170 -8.23 -13.53 25.25
N GLU A 171 -7.35 -14.52 25.37
CA GLU A 171 -7.68 -15.85 25.91
C GLU A 171 -8.08 -15.76 27.39
N ALA A 172 -7.32 -15.01 28.21
CA ALA A 172 -7.66 -14.80 29.61
C ALA A 172 -9.00 -14.06 29.77
N ALA A 173 -9.29 -13.08 28.91
CA ALA A 173 -10.57 -12.36 28.89
C ALA A 173 -11.72 -13.28 28.45
N ALA A 174 -11.54 -14.10 27.41
CA ALA A 174 -12.52 -15.07 26.95
C ALA A 174 -12.84 -16.09 28.05
N LYS A 175 -11.83 -16.62 28.74
CA LYS A 175 -12.02 -17.55 29.86
C LYS A 175 -12.73 -16.91 31.05
N ARG A 176 -12.51 -15.61 31.31
CA ARG A 176 -13.27 -14.87 32.33
C ARG A 176 -14.71 -14.64 31.90
N ALA A 177 -14.95 -14.36 30.62
CA ALA A 177 -16.29 -14.18 30.07
C ALA A 177 -17.09 -15.50 30.09
N GLU A 178 -16.48 -16.62 29.71
CA GLU A 178 -17.09 -17.96 29.76
C GLU A 178 -17.48 -18.33 31.20
N LYS A 179 -16.57 -18.16 32.17
CA LYS A 179 -16.89 -18.39 33.59
C LYS A 179 -18.06 -17.54 34.08
N LYS A 180 -18.11 -16.25 33.70
CA LYS A 180 -19.22 -15.36 34.07
C LYS A 180 -20.53 -15.79 33.41
N ALA A 181 -20.51 -16.16 32.13
CA ALA A 181 -21.68 -16.65 31.42
C ALA A 181 -22.21 -17.95 32.04
N ASP A 182 -21.32 -18.86 32.45
CA ASP A 182 -21.68 -20.08 33.17
C ASP A 182 -22.30 -19.79 34.54
N GLU A 183 -21.72 -18.86 35.30
CA GLU A 183 -22.27 -18.42 36.58
C GLU A 183 -23.65 -17.77 36.42
N GLU A 184 -23.83 -16.93 35.40
CA GLU A 184 -25.10 -16.29 35.06
C GLU A 184 -26.15 -17.32 34.58
N ALA A 185 -25.74 -18.31 33.78
CA ALA A 185 -26.61 -19.40 33.36
C ALA A 185 -27.07 -20.23 34.56
N ARG A 186 -26.16 -20.57 35.49
CA ARG A 186 -26.51 -21.26 36.74
C ARG A 186 -27.45 -20.42 37.60
N LYS A 187 -27.18 -19.12 37.77
CA LYS A 187 -28.07 -18.20 38.49
C LYS A 187 -29.45 -18.12 37.86
N ARG A 188 -29.53 -18.10 36.52
CA ARG A 188 -30.82 -18.08 35.80
C ARG A 188 -31.60 -19.37 35.99
N VAL A 189 -30.94 -20.53 35.99
CA VAL A 189 -31.59 -21.83 36.28
C VAL A 189 -32.07 -21.87 37.73
N LEU A 190 -31.24 -21.44 38.68
CA LEU A 190 -31.61 -21.36 40.10
C LEU A 190 -32.82 -20.43 40.32
N ALA A 191 -32.84 -19.25 39.69
CA ALA A 191 -33.96 -18.32 39.77
C ALA A 191 -35.25 -18.93 39.20
N LYS A 192 -35.17 -19.71 38.11
CA LYS A 192 -36.33 -20.42 37.55
C LYS A 192 -36.85 -21.50 38.50
N LEU A 193 -35.95 -22.28 39.13
CA LEU A 193 -36.33 -23.28 40.12
C LEU A 193 -36.96 -22.64 41.37
N GLU A 194 -36.42 -21.50 41.81
CA GLU A 194 -36.97 -20.77 42.95
C GLU A 194 -38.36 -20.20 42.64
N ALA A 195 -38.53 -19.59 41.46
CA ALA A 195 -39.83 -19.11 41.00
C ALA A 195 -40.87 -20.23 40.91
N ASP A 196 -40.53 -21.38 40.32
CA ASP A 196 -41.42 -22.55 40.25
C ASP A 196 -41.74 -23.11 41.65
N LYS A 197 -40.75 -23.16 42.56
CA LYS A 197 -40.95 -23.57 43.95
C LYS A 197 -41.87 -22.61 44.71
N GLN A 198 -41.71 -21.30 44.51
CA GLN A 198 -42.57 -20.28 45.10
C GLN A 198 -43.99 -20.36 44.52
N GLU A 199 -44.14 -20.58 43.21
CA GLU A 199 -45.46 -20.74 42.58
C GLU A 199 -46.19 -21.99 43.08
N ARG A 200 -45.49 -23.12 43.22
CA ARG A 200 -46.07 -24.34 43.80
C ARG A 200 -46.48 -24.13 45.26
N LYS A 201 -45.66 -23.47 46.06
CA LYS A 201 -46.02 -23.11 47.44
C LYS A 201 -47.25 -22.22 47.48
N ARG A 202 -47.29 -21.17 46.65
CA ARG A 202 -48.44 -20.25 46.57
C ARG A 202 -49.72 -21.00 46.16
N LYS A 203 -49.66 -21.87 45.15
CA LYS A 203 -50.80 -22.71 44.74
C LYS A 203 -51.26 -23.65 45.86
N ALA A 204 -50.33 -24.28 46.57
CA ALA A 204 -50.66 -25.16 47.70
C ALA A 204 -51.28 -24.40 48.89
N GLU A 205 -50.78 -23.19 49.18
CA GLU A 205 -51.36 -22.30 50.20
C GLU A 205 -52.75 -21.81 49.79
N GLU A 206 -52.94 -21.42 48.53
CA GLU A 206 -54.23 -21.04 47.97
C GLU A 206 -55.24 -22.20 48.04
N GLU A 207 -54.83 -23.43 47.73
CA GLU A 207 -55.69 -24.62 47.83
C GLU A 207 -56.01 -24.99 49.28
N LYS A 208 -55.03 -24.90 50.18
CA LYS A 208 -55.23 -25.13 51.62
C LYS A 208 -56.16 -24.09 52.23
N ALA A 209 -56.02 -22.81 51.86
CA ALA A 209 -56.92 -21.74 52.29
C ALA A 209 -58.35 -21.97 51.79
N LYS A 210 -58.52 -22.37 50.52
CA LYS A 210 -59.82 -22.76 49.95
C LYS A 210 -60.44 -23.96 50.69
N ARG A 211 -59.64 -24.95 51.07
CA ARG A 211 -60.10 -26.15 51.81
C ARG A 211 -60.44 -25.88 53.27
N ALA A 212 -59.78 -24.93 53.91
CA ALA A 212 -60.05 -24.53 55.30
C ALA A 212 -61.28 -23.62 55.46
N GLY A 213 -62.02 -23.32 54.37
CA GLY A 213 -63.25 -22.52 54.42
C GLY A 213 -63.04 -21.06 54.82
N GLN A 214 -61.78 -20.57 54.84
CA GLN A 214 -61.49 -19.17 55.08
C GLN A 214 -61.84 -18.40 53.80
N ALA A 215 -62.87 -17.54 53.87
CA ALA A 215 -63.27 -16.68 52.77
C ALA A 215 -62.06 -15.88 52.24
N PRO A 216 -61.87 -15.79 50.91
CA PRO A 216 -60.73 -15.10 50.34
C PRO A 216 -60.75 -13.62 50.79
N PRO A 217 -59.62 -13.05 51.23
CA PRO A 217 -59.53 -11.61 51.40
C PRO A 217 -59.86 -10.92 50.07
N PRO A 218 -60.49 -9.74 50.10
CA PRO A 218 -60.90 -9.03 48.89
C PRO A 218 -59.69 -8.86 47.98
N ALA A 219 -59.81 -9.31 46.73
CA ALA A 219 -58.82 -9.09 45.71
C ALA A 219 -58.57 -7.56 45.62
N PRO A 220 -57.32 -7.07 45.78
CA PRO A 220 -57.03 -5.71 45.38
C PRO A 220 -57.37 -5.59 43.90
N ALA A 221 -58.10 -4.53 43.54
CA ALA A 221 -58.49 -4.22 42.17
C ALA A 221 -57.28 -4.32 41.25
N GLN A 222 -57.24 -5.38 40.43
CA GLN A 222 -56.22 -5.56 39.41
C GLN A 222 -56.58 -4.61 38.25
N ALA A 223 -55.73 -3.62 38.03
CA ALA A 223 -55.68 -2.90 36.77
C ALA A 223 -55.52 -3.92 35.61
N PRO A 224 -56.12 -3.68 34.43
CA PRO A 224 -56.17 -4.66 33.37
C PRO A 224 -54.76 -5.00 32.90
N LEU A 225 -54.34 -6.25 33.14
CA LEU A 225 -53.17 -6.85 32.51
C LEU A 225 -53.55 -7.18 31.06
N ALA A 226 -52.85 -6.51 30.14
CA ALA A 226 -52.97 -6.71 28.72
C ALA A 226 -52.62 -8.16 28.34
N THR A 227 -53.58 -8.86 27.76
CA THR A 227 -53.39 -10.10 27.01
C THR A 227 -52.69 -9.76 25.68
N SER A 228 -51.45 -10.20 25.49
CA SER A 228 -50.62 -9.88 24.31
C SER A 228 -50.95 -10.77 23.10
N SER A 229 -52.22 -10.85 22.72
CA SER A 229 -52.66 -11.50 21.49
C SER A 229 -53.76 -10.68 20.82
N GLY A 230 -53.40 -9.44 20.48
CA GLY A 230 -54.14 -8.55 19.58
C GLY A 230 -53.17 -7.97 18.55
N PRO A 231 -53.65 -7.51 17.38
CA PRO A 231 -52.80 -7.00 16.32
C PRO A 231 -52.02 -5.79 16.85
N SER A 232 -50.70 -5.82 16.69
CA SER A 232 -49.82 -4.74 17.13
C SER A 232 -50.19 -3.44 16.43
N THR A 233 -50.88 -2.54 17.11
CA THR A 233 -50.99 -1.16 16.65
C THR A 233 -49.61 -0.54 16.82
N SER A 234 -48.92 -0.34 15.70
CA SER A 234 -47.59 0.26 15.68
C SER A 234 -47.66 1.66 16.30
N LYS A 235 -46.70 1.94 17.19
CA LYS A 235 -46.37 3.30 17.65
C LYS A 235 -46.24 4.24 16.42
N PRO A 236 -46.52 5.56 16.52
CA PRO A 236 -46.32 6.47 15.40
C PRO A 236 -44.89 6.39 14.85
N ALA A 237 -44.73 6.53 13.53
CA ALA A 237 -43.44 6.43 12.83
C ALA A 237 -42.34 7.34 13.42
N SER A 238 -42.72 8.45 14.08
CA SER A 238 -41.82 9.39 14.76
C SER A 238 -41.19 8.86 16.06
N ALA A 239 -41.66 7.75 16.62
CA ALA A 239 -41.18 7.20 17.89
C ALA A 239 -40.13 6.10 17.75
N TYR A 240 -39.86 5.62 16.53
CA TYR A 240 -38.81 4.62 16.29
C TYR A 240 -37.50 5.32 15.95
N THR A 241 -36.40 4.82 16.52
CA THR A 241 -35.03 5.26 16.24
C THR A 241 -34.32 4.36 15.23
N GLU A 242 -34.88 3.18 14.98
CA GLU A 242 -34.36 2.17 14.05
C GLU A 242 -35.47 1.68 13.11
N ALA A 243 -35.09 1.34 11.88
CA ALA A 243 -35.97 0.81 10.84
C ALA A 243 -35.45 -0.54 10.34
N ARG A 244 -36.36 -1.51 10.19
CA ARG A 244 -36.03 -2.86 9.69
C ARG A 244 -36.39 -2.98 8.21
N LEU A 245 -35.39 -3.16 7.36
CA LEU A 245 -35.56 -3.32 5.92
C LEU A 245 -35.49 -4.79 5.51
N ALA A 246 -36.48 -5.21 4.74
CA ALA A 246 -36.50 -6.48 4.01
C ALA A 246 -36.14 -6.20 2.55
N LEU A 247 -34.87 -6.44 2.19
CA LEU A 247 -34.29 -6.18 0.88
C LEU A 247 -34.41 -7.45 0.03
N GLN A 248 -35.25 -7.42 -0.99
CA GLN A 248 -35.38 -8.48 -1.98
C GLN A 248 -34.30 -8.25 -3.04
N THR A 249 -33.22 -9.02 -2.98
CA THR A 249 -32.09 -8.96 -3.90
C THR A 249 -32.15 -10.13 -4.90
N PRO A 250 -31.41 -10.08 -6.02
CA PRO A 250 -31.33 -11.21 -6.96
C PRO A 250 -30.81 -12.51 -6.33
N SER A 251 -29.96 -12.40 -5.30
CA SER A 251 -29.39 -13.53 -4.56
C SER A 251 -30.31 -14.06 -3.44
N GLY A 252 -31.42 -13.38 -3.16
CA GLY A 252 -32.38 -13.78 -2.12
C GLY A 252 -32.89 -12.60 -1.28
N ARG A 253 -33.65 -12.91 -0.22
CA ARG A 253 -34.16 -11.90 0.71
C ARG A 253 -33.18 -11.67 1.85
N VAL A 254 -32.69 -10.45 1.98
CA VAL A 254 -31.79 -10.01 3.05
C VAL A 254 -32.55 -9.10 4.03
N MET A 255 -32.36 -9.29 5.32
CA MET A 255 -32.96 -8.45 6.36
C MET A 255 -31.86 -7.64 7.05
N LYS A 256 -31.93 -6.30 6.98
CA LYS A 256 -30.98 -5.41 7.66
C LYS A 256 -31.74 -4.39 8.52
N THR A 257 -31.12 -3.96 9.61
CA THR A 257 -31.65 -2.92 10.50
C THR A 257 -30.74 -1.72 10.42
N PHE A 258 -31.31 -0.54 10.19
CA PHE A 258 -30.58 0.70 10.06
C PHE A 258 -31.21 1.80 10.95
N PRO A 259 -30.42 2.78 11.44
CA PRO A 259 -30.97 3.98 12.06
C PRO A 259 -31.92 4.74 11.13
N VAL A 260 -32.91 5.44 11.70
CA VAL A 260 -33.96 6.13 10.92
C VAL A 260 -33.45 7.28 10.04
N GLU A 261 -32.31 7.87 10.42
CA GLU A 261 -31.66 8.98 9.71
C GLU A 261 -30.69 8.50 8.60
N THR A 262 -30.51 7.18 8.41
CA THR A 262 -29.66 6.69 7.31
C THR A 262 -30.31 6.99 5.97
N THR A 263 -29.49 7.33 4.99
CA THR A 263 -29.95 7.60 3.63
C THR A 263 -30.08 6.31 2.83
N LEU A 264 -30.92 6.33 1.78
CA LEU A 264 -31.01 5.23 0.82
C LEU A 264 -29.66 4.95 0.13
N PHE A 265 -28.81 5.97 -0.02
CA PHE A 265 -27.44 5.83 -0.50
C PHE A 265 -26.57 4.95 0.41
N GLU A 266 -26.61 5.17 1.73
CA GLU A 266 -25.88 4.35 2.69
C GLU A 266 -26.36 2.90 2.70
N VAL A 267 -27.68 2.69 2.52
CA VAL A 267 -28.26 1.35 2.37
C VAL A 267 -27.77 0.66 1.09
N ALA A 268 -27.66 1.40 -0.02
CA ALA A 268 -27.09 0.89 -1.27
C ALA A 268 -25.61 0.51 -1.09
N HIS A 269 -24.80 1.38 -0.48
CA HIS A 269 -23.39 1.09 -0.20
C HIS A 269 -23.22 -0.12 0.72
N ALA A 270 -24.09 -0.28 1.73
CA ALA A 270 -24.08 -1.45 2.60
C ALA A 270 -24.44 -2.76 1.86
N LEU A 271 -25.14 -2.70 0.73
CA LEU A 271 -25.40 -3.84 -0.14
C LEU A 271 -24.28 -4.07 -1.16
N GLU A 272 -23.62 -3.01 -1.62
CA GLU A 272 -22.42 -3.11 -2.47
C GLU A 272 -21.26 -3.78 -1.75
N GLN A 273 -21.11 -3.57 -0.43
CA GLN A 273 -20.18 -4.30 0.41
C GLN A 273 -20.45 -5.82 0.44
N ASP A 274 -21.71 -6.23 0.25
CA ASP A 274 -22.10 -7.64 0.12
C ASP A 274 -21.98 -8.15 -1.34
N GLY A 275 -21.45 -7.33 -2.25
CA GLY A 275 -21.22 -7.66 -3.66
C GLY A 275 -22.42 -7.42 -4.59
N LEU A 276 -23.41 -6.62 -4.17
CA LEU A 276 -24.62 -6.33 -4.95
C LEU A 276 -24.65 -4.86 -5.40
N SER A 277 -24.60 -4.61 -6.71
CA SER A 277 -24.78 -3.26 -7.27
C SER A 277 -26.25 -2.87 -7.25
N VAL A 278 -26.59 -1.76 -6.59
CA VAL A 278 -27.96 -1.28 -6.48
C VAL A 278 -28.19 -0.07 -7.38
N ASN A 279 -29.15 -0.14 -8.30
CA ASN A 279 -29.51 0.98 -9.17
C ASN A 279 -30.85 1.62 -8.77
N THR A 280 -31.80 0.82 -8.30
CA THR A 280 -33.15 1.28 -7.94
C THR A 280 -33.68 0.54 -6.70
N PHE A 281 -34.49 1.24 -5.89
CA PHE A 281 -35.27 0.62 -4.82
C PHE A 281 -36.76 0.74 -5.13
N THR A 282 -37.50 -0.37 -5.10
CA THR A 282 -38.95 -0.36 -5.36
C THR A 282 -39.74 -0.86 -4.16
N THR A 283 -40.67 -0.06 -3.63
CA THR A 283 -41.67 -0.51 -2.66
C THR A 283 -42.88 -1.13 -3.37
N ASN A 284 -43.58 -2.07 -2.73
CA ASN A 284 -44.78 -2.70 -3.32
C ASN A 284 -46.09 -2.01 -2.87
N PHE A 285 -46.14 -1.47 -1.64
CA PHE A 285 -47.33 -0.85 -1.06
C PHE A 285 -46.98 0.40 -0.22
N PRO A 286 -47.27 1.61 -0.69
CA PRO A 286 -47.64 1.97 -2.06
C PRO A 286 -46.48 1.70 -3.03
N LYS A 287 -46.79 1.38 -4.30
CA LYS A 287 -45.76 1.12 -5.30
C LYS A 287 -45.03 2.42 -5.65
N LYS A 288 -43.77 2.55 -5.23
CA LYS A 288 -42.89 3.68 -5.52
C LYS A 288 -41.51 3.16 -5.90
N THR A 289 -40.94 3.75 -6.94
CA THR A 289 -39.58 3.49 -7.41
C THR A 289 -38.72 4.68 -7.02
N TYR A 290 -37.63 4.41 -6.30
CA TYR A 290 -36.63 5.39 -5.89
C TYR A 290 -35.39 5.17 -6.76
N ASP A 291 -35.05 6.18 -7.55
CA ASP A 291 -33.87 6.18 -8.42
C ASP A 291 -32.69 6.87 -7.71
N LYS A 292 -31.53 6.93 -8.35
CA LYS A 292 -30.31 7.55 -7.79
C LYS A 292 -30.50 9.01 -7.34
N THR A 293 -31.47 9.74 -7.91
CA THR A 293 -31.83 11.10 -7.50
C THR A 293 -32.49 11.16 -6.12
N ASP A 294 -33.18 10.09 -5.72
CA ASP A 294 -33.89 9.99 -4.44
C ASP A 294 -33.03 9.33 -3.35
N PHE A 295 -31.81 8.90 -3.68
CA PHE A 295 -30.92 8.20 -2.74
C PHE A 295 -30.46 9.10 -1.58
N GLY A 296 -30.61 10.41 -1.70
CA GLY A 296 -30.38 11.37 -0.62
C GLY A 296 -31.49 11.41 0.45
N MET A 297 -32.64 10.78 0.21
CA MET A 297 -33.73 10.72 1.19
C MET A 297 -33.37 9.78 2.35
N THR A 298 -33.74 10.17 3.57
CA THR A 298 -33.63 9.33 4.75
C THR A 298 -34.72 8.26 4.79
N LEU A 299 -34.48 7.16 5.52
CA LEU A 299 -35.50 6.11 5.72
C LEU A 299 -36.79 6.65 6.34
N LYS A 300 -36.69 7.72 7.14
CA LYS A 300 -37.82 8.46 7.71
C LYS A 300 -38.65 9.17 6.65
N GLU A 301 -37.99 9.94 5.78
CA GLU A 301 -38.64 10.72 4.71
C GLU A 301 -39.25 9.82 3.65
N ALA A 302 -38.59 8.69 3.37
CA ALA A 302 -39.10 7.68 2.46
C ALA A 302 -40.26 6.84 3.04
N GLY A 303 -40.60 7.02 4.33
CA GLY A 303 -41.71 6.31 4.98
C GLY A 303 -41.42 4.83 5.27
N MET A 304 -40.16 4.45 5.45
CA MET A 304 -39.71 3.07 5.61
C MET A 304 -39.66 2.59 7.07
N VAL A 305 -40.25 3.38 7.98
CA VAL A 305 -40.26 3.18 9.43
C VAL A 305 -41.65 2.70 9.88
N PRO A 306 -41.77 1.68 10.76
CA PRO A 306 -40.71 0.94 11.45
C PRO A 306 -40.11 -0.23 10.65
N SER A 307 -40.79 -0.65 9.58
CA SER A 307 -40.32 -1.72 8.72
C SER A 307 -40.80 -1.54 7.29
N ALA A 308 -39.94 -1.82 6.32
CA ALA A 308 -40.29 -1.77 4.90
C ALA A 308 -39.73 -2.95 4.13
N ALA A 309 -40.41 -3.33 3.05
CA ALA A 309 -39.93 -4.30 2.07
C ALA A 309 -39.61 -3.58 0.76
N LEU A 310 -38.35 -3.68 0.33
CA LEU A 310 -37.82 -3.04 -0.86
C LEU A 310 -37.32 -4.11 -1.81
N ILE A 311 -37.64 -3.96 -3.09
CA ILE A 311 -37.08 -4.74 -4.18
C ILE A 311 -35.88 -3.96 -4.72
N VAL A 312 -34.73 -4.63 -4.77
CA VAL A 312 -33.47 -4.07 -5.25
C VAL A 312 -33.36 -4.41 -6.74
N GLY A 313 -33.22 -3.39 -7.58
CA GLY A 313 -33.02 -3.49 -9.03
C GLY A 313 -31.79 -2.76 -9.53
#